data_AF-A0A410P3E7-F1
#
_entry.id   AF-A0A410P3E7-F1
#
_cell.length_a   1.000
_cell.length_b   1.000
_cell.length_c   1.000
_cell.angle_alpha   90.00
_cell.angle_beta   90.00
_cell.angle_gamma   90.00
#
_symmetry.space_group_name_H-M   'P 1'
#
loop_
_entity.id
_entity.type
_entity.pdbx_description
1 polymer ?
#
loop_
_entity_poly.entity_id
_entity_poly.type
_entity_poly.pdbx_seq_one_letter_code
_entity_poly.pdbx_strand_id
1 'polypeptide(L)'
;MSKRSIKDMVSALAKVLKEHHAPHEVALGVAIGAFIAVLPLYGFHTLLCVIAAVLVPRANKLAILLGTNISLPPTIATITWTSYDIGRLILAHKRYPPLSWEYVRNFSISRFNEFYYPLFTGSLVLGLICAVVFYVITWAVASRMGRKHSLGK
;
A
#
# COMPACT_ATOMS: atom_id res chain seq x y z
N MET A 1 0.01 -2.17 32.69
CA MET A 1 -0.84 -2.60 31.56
C MET A 1 -1.49 -3.93 31.91
N SER A 2 -2.81 -3.95 32.11
CA SER A 2 -3.55 -5.10 32.65
C SER A 2 -3.70 -6.22 31.62
N LYS A 3 -3.48 -7.48 32.05
CA LYS A 3 -3.64 -8.72 31.25
C LYS A 3 -5.02 -8.85 30.56
N ARG A 4 -6.02 -8.10 31.02
CA ARG A 4 -7.37 -8.00 30.42
C ARG A 4 -7.34 -7.36 29.02
N SER A 5 -6.63 -6.25 28.87
CA SER A 5 -6.55 -5.50 27.61
C SER A 5 -5.90 -6.29 26.46
N ILE A 6 -4.90 -7.12 26.77
CA ILE A 6 -4.25 -7.99 25.76
C ILE A 6 -5.22 -9.10 25.34
N LYS A 7 -5.97 -9.70 26.27
CA LYS A 7 -6.99 -10.72 25.93
C LYS A 7 -8.11 -10.14 25.09
N ASP A 8 -8.59 -8.94 25.43
CA ASP A 8 -9.64 -8.26 24.68
C ASP A 8 -9.16 -7.94 23.26
N MET A 9 -7.95 -7.41 23.11
CA MET A 9 -7.30 -7.15 21.82
C MET A 9 -7.11 -8.42 20.99
N VAL A 10 -6.61 -9.51 21.60
CA VAL A 10 -6.43 -10.80 20.92
C VAL A 10 -7.79 -11.40 20.52
N SER A 11 -8.83 -11.26 21.33
CA SER A 11 -10.18 -11.72 21.01
C SER A 11 -10.83 -10.90 19.90
N ALA A 12 -10.60 -9.59 19.86
CA ALA A 12 -11.05 -8.71 18.79
C ALA A 12 -10.33 -9.06 17.48
N LEU A 13 -9.02 -9.28 17.53
CA LEU A 13 -8.23 -9.80 16.41
C LEU A 13 -8.75 -11.15 15.93
N ALA A 14 -8.98 -12.09 16.83
CA ALA A 14 -9.51 -13.42 16.50
C ALA A 14 -10.94 -13.34 15.93
N LYS A 15 -11.75 -12.37 16.34
CA LYS A 15 -13.10 -12.14 15.82
C LYS A 15 -13.08 -11.53 14.42
N VAL A 16 -12.20 -10.55 14.18
CA VAL A 16 -11.94 -9.98 12.84
C VAL A 16 -11.37 -11.03 11.89
N LEU A 17 -10.50 -11.92 12.38
CA LEU A 17 -9.96 -13.05 11.61
C LEU A 17 -11.01 -14.16 11.35
N LYS A 18 -12.06 -14.23 12.18
CA LYS A 18 -13.19 -15.17 12.02
C LYS A 18 -14.34 -14.62 11.18
N GLU A 19 -14.36 -13.33 10.86
CA GLU A 19 -15.37 -12.78 9.97
C GLU A 19 -15.19 -13.39 8.58
N HIS A 20 -16.25 -14.03 8.07
CA HIS A 20 -16.32 -14.51 6.72
C HIS A 20 -16.37 -13.32 5.76
N HIS A 21 -15.20 -12.77 5.44
CA HIS A 21 -15.09 -11.73 4.44
C HIS A 21 -15.18 -12.34 3.04
N ALA A 22 -15.98 -11.70 2.18
CA ALA A 22 -16.01 -12.12 0.79
C ALA A 22 -14.60 -11.92 0.19
N PRO A 23 -14.13 -12.80 -0.72
CA PRO A 23 -12.83 -12.67 -1.37
C PRO A 23 -12.55 -11.28 -1.95
N HIS A 24 -13.62 -10.60 -2.41
CA HIS A 24 -13.58 -9.23 -2.90
C HIS A 24 -13.22 -8.20 -1.83
N GLU A 25 -13.77 -8.30 -0.61
CA GLU A 25 -13.53 -7.35 0.48
C GLU A 25 -12.07 -7.38 0.95
N VAL A 26 -11.50 -8.58 1.01
CA VAL A 26 -10.08 -8.79 1.34
C VAL A 26 -9.20 -8.24 0.23
N ALA A 27 -9.49 -8.59 -1.03
CA ALA A 27 -8.74 -8.09 -2.17
C ALA A 27 -8.76 -6.57 -2.29
N LEU A 28 -9.92 -5.95 -2.07
CA LEU A 28 -10.09 -4.51 -2.07
C LEU A 28 -9.26 -3.86 -0.95
N GLY A 29 -9.27 -4.44 0.25
CA GLY A 29 -8.45 -3.96 1.36
C GLY A 29 -6.96 -4.02 1.03
N VAL A 30 -6.46 -5.16 0.55
CA VAL A 30 -5.03 -5.29 0.16
C VAL A 30 -4.66 -4.30 -0.94
N ALA A 31 -5.52 -4.10 -1.95
CA ALA A 31 -5.28 -3.17 -3.04
C ALA A 31 -5.11 -1.72 -2.56
N ILE A 32 -5.99 -1.28 -1.65
CA ILE A 32 -5.93 0.04 -1.04
C ILE A 32 -4.66 0.19 -0.21
N GLY A 33 -4.31 -0.82 0.60
CA GLY A 33 -3.08 -0.82 1.37
C GLY A 33 -1.84 -0.74 0.48
N ALA A 34 -1.79 -1.52 -0.60
CA ALA A 34 -0.70 -1.51 -1.57
C ALA A 34 -0.55 -0.15 -2.26
N PHE A 35 -1.67 0.51 -2.60
CA PHE A 35 -1.66 1.88 -3.13
C PHE A 35 -1.01 2.86 -2.14
N ILE A 36 -1.47 2.84 -0.89
CA ILE A 36 -0.95 3.71 0.18
C ILE A 36 0.56 3.47 0.40
N ALA A 37 0.99 2.21 0.33
CA ALA A 37 2.38 1.80 0.55
C ALA A 37 3.38 2.39 -0.48
N VAL A 38 2.89 2.74 -1.68
CA VAL A 38 3.69 3.32 -2.77
C VAL A 38 3.78 4.84 -2.68
N LEU A 39 2.82 5.50 -2.02
CA LEU A 39 2.82 6.95 -1.89
C LEU A 39 3.99 7.43 -1.02
N PRO A 40 4.71 8.50 -1.43
CA PRO A 40 5.85 9.06 -0.68
C PRO A 40 5.37 9.91 0.51
N LEU A 41 4.32 9.47 1.21
CA LEU A 41 3.71 10.10 2.38
C LEU A 41 4.19 9.39 3.65
N TYR A 42 5.51 9.28 3.81
CA TYR A 42 6.14 8.57 4.92
C TYR A 42 5.69 9.16 6.26
N GLY A 43 5.32 8.29 7.21
CA GLY A 43 4.77 8.68 8.50
C GLY A 43 3.25 8.94 8.50
N PHE A 44 2.62 9.16 7.35
CA PHE A 44 1.17 9.37 7.23
C PHE A 44 0.39 8.13 6.77
N HIS A 45 1.07 7.02 6.45
CA HIS A 45 0.43 5.80 5.95
C HIS A 45 -0.65 5.26 6.90
N THR A 46 -0.41 5.26 8.22
CA THR A 46 -1.43 4.84 9.20
C THR A 46 -2.67 5.71 9.14
N LEU A 47 -2.51 7.03 9.04
CA LEU A 47 -3.63 7.96 8.91
C LEU A 47 -4.40 7.71 7.61
N LEU A 48 -3.70 7.49 6.50
CA LEU A 48 -4.31 7.15 5.21
C LEU A 48 -5.09 5.82 5.28
N CYS A 49 -4.58 4.81 6.00
CA CYS A 49 -5.28 3.56 6.22
C CYS A 49 -6.59 3.78 7.00
N VAL A 50 -6.56 4.61 8.05
CA VAL A 50 -7.76 4.94 8.83
C VAL A 50 -8.78 5.69 7.97
N ILE A 51 -8.33 6.70 7.22
CA ILE A 51 -9.19 7.44 6.28
C ILE A 51 -9.80 6.48 5.26
N ALA A 52 -9.00 5.62 4.65
CA ALA A 52 -9.47 4.67 3.66
C ALA A 52 -10.45 3.65 4.24
N ALA A 53 -10.22 3.17 5.48
CA ALA A 53 -11.13 2.27 6.18
C ALA A 53 -12.50 2.90 6.49
N VAL A 54 -12.56 4.22 6.64
CA VAL A 54 -13.81 4.97 6.81
C VAL A 54 -14.48 5.24 5.45
N LEU A 55 -13.72 5.64 4.44
CA LEU A 55 -14.24 5.98 3.11
C LEU A 55 -14.69 4.75 2.31
N VAL A 56 -14.14 3.56 2.59
CA VAL A 56 -14.45 2.32 1.89
C VAL A 56 -14.93 1.26 2.88
N PRO A 57 -16.19 1.33 3.37
CA PRO A 57 -16.69 0.43 4.41
C PRO A 57 -16.70 -1.06 4.03
N ARG A 58 -16.75 -1.36 2.72
CA ARG A 58 -16.73 -2.71 2.16
C ARG A 58 -15.32 -3.32 2.10
N ALA A 59 -14.27 -2.53 2.32
CA ALA A 59 -12.91 -3.05 2.33
C ALA A 59 -12.60 -3.67 3.70
N ASN A 60 -11.92 -4.81 3.70
CA ASN A 60 -11.44 -5.40 4.94
C ASN A 60 -10.36 -4.50 5.56
N LYS A 61 -10.66 -3.95 6.74
CA LYS A 61 -9.80 -2.98 7.44
C LYS A 61 -8.45 -3.57 7.84
N LEU A 62 -8.43 -4.85 8.22
CA LEU A 62 -7.18 -5.56 8.53
C LEU A 62 -6.37 -5.77 7.24
N ALA A 63 -7.02 -6.09 6.13
CA ALA A 63 -6.36 -6.24 4.83
C ALA A 63 -5.76 -4.93 4.31
N ILE A 64 -6.38 -3.76 4.58
CA ILE A 64 -5.78 -2.44 4.30
C ILE A 64 -4.45 -2.30 5.03
N LEU A 65 -4.43 -2.58 6.34
CA LEU A 65 -3.22 -2.49 7.14
C LEU A 65 -2.13 -3.50 6.71
N LEU A 66 -2.52 -4.72 6.36
CA LEU A 66 -1.59 -5.72 5.85
C LEU A 66 -1.04 -5.32 4.47
N GLY A 67 -1.87 -4.74 3.59
CA GLY A 67 -1.46 -4.24 2.28
C GLY A 67 -0.40 -3.14 2.38
N THR A 68 -0.45 -2.28 3.41
CA THR A 68 0.61 -1.27 3.59
C THR A 68 1.99 -1.82 3.91
N ASN A 69 2.08 -3.07 4.39
CA ASN A 69 3.36 -3.71 4.74
C ASN A 69 4.04 -4.41 3.55
N ILE A 70 3.50 -4.27 2.33
CA ILE A 70 4.11 -4.81 1.11
C ILE A 70 5.44 -4.11 0.79
N SER A 71 5.58 -2.84 1.17
CA SER A 71 6.80 -2.04 0.97
C SER A 71 7.87 -2.37 2.01
N LEU A 72 8.59 -3.49 1.82
CA LEU A 72 9.78 -3.82 2.61
C LEU A 72 10.93 -2.83 2.32
N PRO A 73 11.89 -2.62 3.26
CA PRO A 73 12.98 -1.64 3.08
C PRO A 73 13.75 -1.75 1.74
N PRO A 74 14.07 -2.97 1.21
CA PRO A 74 14.67 -3.08 -0.11
C PRO A 74 13.74 -2.63 -1.24
N THR A 75 12.44 -2.91 -1.11
CA THR A 75 11.42 -2.55 -2.08
C THR A 75 11.19 -1.04 -2.13
N ILE A 76 11.35 -0.34 -1.00
CA ILE A 76 11.18 1.13 -0.94
C ILE A 76 12.16 1.82 -1.90
N ALA A 77 13.42 1.40 -1.95
CA ALA A 77 14.39 2.00 -2.88
C ALA A 77 13.96 1.84 -4.34
N THR A 78 13.53 0.63 -4.72
CA THR A 78 13.03 0.33 -6.07
C THR A 78 11.75 1.11 -6.39
N ILE A 79 10.80 1.18 -5.46
CA ILE A 79 9.55 1.92 -5.61
C ILE A 79 9.85 3.40 -5.81
N THR A 80 10.73 3.99 -5.00
CA THR A 80 11.09 5.41 -5.10
C THR A 80 11.74 5.72 -6.44
N TRP A 81 12.71 4.90 -6.85
CA TRP A 81 13.41 5.11 -8.13
C TRP A 81 12.47 5.00 -9.32
N THR A 82 11.67 3.92 -9.35
CA THR A 82 10.72 3.67 -10.43
C THR A 82 9.63 4.73 -10.49
N SER A 83 9.09 5.13 -9.32
CA SER A 83 8.09 6.20 -9.23
C SER A 83 8.65 7.52 -9.73
N TYR A 84 9.88 7.87 -9.32
CA TYR A 84 10.51 9.09 -9.80
C TYR A 84 10.70 9.10 -11.32
N ASP A 85 11.21 8.00 -11.90
CA ASP A 85 11.40 7.90 -13.35
C ASP A 85 10.08 7.96 -14.12
N ILE A 86 9.04 7.25 -13.65
CA ILE A 86 7.68 7.36 -14.22
C ILE A 86 7.20 8.81 -14.19
N GLY A 87 7.33 9.49 -13.06
CA GLY A 87 6.90 10.89 -12.93
C GLY A 87 7.72 11.83 -13.80
N ARG A 88 9.02 11.57 -13.96
CA ARG A 88 9.91 12.29 -14.88
C ARG A 88 9.44 12.19 -16.33
N LEU A 89 9.06 11.00 -16.75
CA LEU A 89 8.53 10.73 -18.09
C LEU A 89 7.19 11.46 -18.30
N ILE A 90 6.31 11.45 -17.31
CA ILE A 90 5.02 12.16 -17.36
C ILE A 90 5.22 13.69 -17.39
N LEU A 91 6.15 14.20 -16.59
CA LEU A 91 6.47 15.63 -16.47
C LEU A 91 7.63 16.07 -17.38
N ALA A 92 7.80 15.42 -18.54
CA ALA A 92 8.95 15.62 -19.43
C ALA A 92 9.22 17.10 -19.80
N HIS A 93 8.19 17.95 -19.79
CA HIS A 93 8.27 19.38 -20.05
C HIS A 93 9.12 20.18 -19.03
N LYS A 94 9.33 19.68 -17.80
CA LYS A 94 10.09 20.38 -16.75
C LYS A 94 11.55 19.96 -16.62
N ARG A 95 12.03 19.02 -17.46
CA ARG A 95 13.43 18.52 -17.48
C ARG A 95 13.99 18.19 -16.09
N TYR A 96 13.25 17.42 -15.30
CA TYR A 96 13.79 16.90 -14.04
C TYR A 96 15.01 15.99 -14.32
N PRO A 97 16.09 16.08 -13.52
CA PRO A 97 17.30 15.29 -13.72
C PRO A 97 17.08 13.81 -13.35
N PRO A 98 17.78 12.86 -13.98
CA PRO A 98 17.69 11.46 -13.59
C PRO A 98 18.18 11.26 -12.14
N LEU A 99 17.56 10.31 -11.43
CA LEU A 99 18.11 9.83 -10.17
C LEU A 99 19.44 9.13 -10.44
N SER A 100 20.44 9.48 -9.65
CA SER A 100 21.76 8.85 -9.64
C SER A 100 22.29 8.84 -8.20
N TRP A 101 23.30 8.01 -7.93
CA TRP A 101 23.96 8.02 -6.62
C TRP A 101 24.57 9.38 -6.28
N GLU A 102 25.06 10.10 -7.30
CA GLU A 102 25.57 11.46 -7.14
C GLU A 102 24.46 12.45 -6.80
N TYR A 103 23.29 12.33 -7.44
CA TYR A 103 22.12 13.14 -7.12
C TYR A 103 21.70 12.97 -5.66
N VAL A 104 21.67 11.71 -5.18
CA VAL A 104 21.30 11.39 -3.79
C VAL A 104 22.36 11.91 -2.82
N ARG A 105 23.65 11.76 -3.12
CA ARG A 105 24.75 12.24 -2.27
C ARG A 105 24.77 13.76 -2.14
N ASN A 106 24.44 14.47 -3.21
CA ASN A 106 24.41 15.94 -3.27
C ASN A 106 23.00 16.50 -3.03
N PHE A 107 22.09 15.71 -2.45
CA PHE A 107 20.73 16.15 -2.19
C PHE A 107 20.72 17.30 -1.17
N SER A 108 20.02 18.38 -1.52
CA SER A 108 19.85 19.56 -0.67
C SER A 108 18.37 19.86 -0.50
N ILE A 109 18.00 20.43 0.66
CA ILE A 109 16.62 20.78 1.00
C ILE A 109 16.01 21.75 -0.03
N SER A 110 16.82 22.60 -0.67
CA SER A 110 16.37 23.51 -1.72
C SER A 110 15.83 22.79 -2.95
N ARG A 111 16.27 21.55 -3.19
CA ARG A 111 15.85 20.69 -4.30
C ARG A 111 14.72 19.74 -3.93
N PHE A 112 14.15 19.90 -2.74
CA PHE A 112 13.07 19.04 -2.26
C PHE A 112 11.91 19.00 -3.26
N ASN A 113 11.48 20.15 -3.77
CA ASN A 113 10.39 20.23 -4.74
C ASN A 113 10.75 19.53 -6.08
N GLU A 114 11.98 19.70 -6.56
CA GLU A 114 12.45 19.03 -7.78
C GLU A 114 12.47 17.52 -7.64
N PHE A 115 12.72 17.02 -6.44
CA PHE A 115 12.67 15.60 -6.13
C PHE A 115 11.22 15.10 -5.93
N TYR A 116 10.44 15.83 -5.14
CA TYR A 116 9.15 15.37 -4.64
C TYR A 116 8.04 15.40 -5.70
N TYR A 117 7.99 16.40 -6.57
CA TYR A 117 6.95 16.49 -7.62
C TYR A 117 6.91 15.29 -8.59
N PRO A 118 8.02 14.94 -9.27
CA PRO A 118 8.07 13.73 -10.11
C PRO A 118 7.87 12.46 -9.28
N LEU A 119 8.46 12.36 -8.08
CA LEU A 119 8.24 11.20 -7.22
C LEU A 119 6.75 10.98 -6.91
N PHE A 120 6.06 12.04 -6.47
CA PHE A 120 4.65 11.98 -6.12
C PHE A 120 3.79 11.63 -7.34
N THR A 121 4.00 12.31 -8.46
CA THR A 121 3.23 12.04 -9.70
C THR A 121 3.41 10.62 -10.21
N GLY A 122 4.62 10.09 -10.26
CA GLY A 122 4.81 8.70 -10.69
C GLY A 122 4.38 7.67 -9.64
N SER A 123 4.40 8.01 -8.35
CA SER A 123 3.86 7.12 -7.30
C SER A 123 2.36 6.91 -7.42
N LEU A 124 1.59 7.89 -7.94
CA LEU A 124 0.16 7.72 -8.21
C LEU A 124 -0.06 6.64 -9.28
N VAL A 125 0.73 6.70 -10.35
CA VAL A 125 0.63 5.73 -11.46
C VAL A 125 1.10 4.34 -11.02
N LEU A 126 2.29 4.25 -10.42
CA LEU A 126 2.82 2.98 -9.93
C LEU A 126 1.91 2.38 -8.84
N GLY A 127 1.39 3.22 -7.95
CA GLY A 127 0.47 2.82 -6.90
C GLY A 127 -0.80 2.21 -7.47
N LEU A 128 -1.40 2.80 -8.52
CA LEU A 128 -2.58 2.24 -9.18
C LEU A 128 -2.29 0.90 -9.83
N ILE A 129 -1.12 0.75 -10.48
CA ILE A 129 -0.70 -0.53 -11.06
C ILE A 129 -0.57 -1.59 -9.96
N CYS A 130 0.14 -1.26 -8.87
CA CYS A 130 0.28 -2.14 -7.72
C CYS A 130 -1.08 -2.52 -7.13
N ALA A 131 -1.98 -1.55 -6.96
CA ALA A 131 -3.32 -1.81 -6.43
C ALA A 131 -4.09 -2.84 -7.27
N VAL A 132 -4.08 -2.70 -8.61
CA VAL A 132 -4.73 -3.65 -9.51
C VAL A 132 -4.07 -5.03 -9.44
N VAL A 133 -2.74 -5.09 -9.47
CA VAL A 133 -2.00 -6.37 -9.39
C VAL A 133 -2.31 -7.10 -8.07
N PHE A 134 -2.21 -6.41 -6.94
CA PHE A 134 -2.47 -7.00 -5.63
C PHE A 134 -3.94 -7.35 -5.44
N TYR A 135 -4.87 -6.57 -6.00
CA TYR A 135 -6.29 -6.92 -6.02
C TYR A 135 -6.51 -8.26 -6.73
N VAL A 136 -6.01 -8.40 -7.96
CA VAL A 136 -6.22 -9.61 -8.78
C VAL A 136 -5.60 -10.84 -8.11
N ILE A 137 -4.37 -10.72 -7.63
CA ILE A 137 -3.67 -11.82 -6.94
C ILE A 137 -4.45 -12.24 -5.68
N THR A 138 -4.79 -11.27 -4.83
CA THR A 138 -5.48 -11.56 -3.56
C THR A 138 -6.86 -12.16 -3.81
N TRP A 139 -7.62 -11.61 -4.77
CA TRP A 139 -8.92 -12.12 -5.14
C TRP A 139 -8.84 -13.55 -5.68
N ALA A 140 -7.88 -13.85 -6.55
CA ALA A 140 -7.68 -15.19 -7.10
C ALA A 140 -7.33 -16.21 -6.01
N VAL A 141 -6.47 -15.85 -5.07
CA VAL A 141 -6.08 -16.71 -3.94
C VAL A 141 -7.26 -16.93 -2.99
N ALA A 142 -7.92 -15.84 -2.56
CA ALA A 142 -9.04 -15.91 -1.62
C ALA A 142 -10.24 -16.67 -2.21
N SER A 143 -10.53 -16.49 -3.50
CA SER A 143 -11.62 -17.21 -4.19
C SER A 143 -11.35 -18.72 -4.28
N ARG A 144 -10.09 -19.13 -4.44
CA ARG A 144 -9.70 -20.55 -4.45
C ARG A 144 -9.82 -21.18 -3.06
N MET A 145 -9.47 -20.44 -2.01
CA MET A 145 -9.60 -20.90 -0.62
C MET A 145 -11.08 -21.04 -0.21
N GLY A 146 -11.94 -20.09 -0.62
CA GLY A 146 -13.39 -20.17 -0.39
C GLY A 146 -14.04 -21.41 -1.00
N ARG A 147 -13.61 -21.83 -2.22
CA ARG A 147 -14.10 -23.05 -2.87
C ARG A 147 -13.70 -24.34 -2.15
N LYS A 148 -12.51 -24.41 -1.55
CA LYS A 148 -12.08 -25.61 -0.81
C LYS A 148 -12.89 -25.83 0.47
N HIS A 149 -13.38 -24.76 1.10
CA HIS A 149 -14.16 -24.86 2.33
C HIS A 149 -15.61 -25.35 2.09
N SER A 150 -16.17 -25.19 0.89
CA SER A 150 -17.51 -25.70 0.55
C SER A 150 -17.54 -27.15 0.06
N LEU A 151 -16.38 -27.73 -0.30
CA LEU A 151 -16.25 -29.10 -0.80
C LEU A 151 -15.72 -30.09 0.26
N GLY A 152 -15.43 -29.61 1.47
CA GLY A 152 -15.00 -30.41 2.62
C GLY A 152 -16.07 -30.59 3.69
N LYS A 153 -17.35 -30.38 3.35
CA LYS A 153 -18.52 -30.74 4.17
C LYS A 153 -19.25 -31.89 3.51
#